data_AF-A0A2E7SP06-F1
#
_entry.id   AF-A0A2E7SP06-F1
#
_cell.length_a   1.000
_cell.length_b   1.000
_cell.length_c   1.000
_cell.angle_alpha   90.00
_cell.angle_beta   90.00
_cell.angle_gamma   90.00
#
_symmetry.space_group_name_H-M   'P 1'
#
loop_
_entity.id
_entity.type
_entity.pdbx_description
1 polymer ?
#
loop_
_entity_poly.entity_id
_entity_poly.type
_entity_poly.pdbx_seq_one_letter_code
_entity_poly.pdbx_strand_id
1 'polypeptide(L)'
;MDPRDSKLNILLLALPITCYYAYIEHDESMAFFSSLVAIMPLAFLMGRATEEIALRTSESVGGLLNATFGNAAEMIIAFLAIYAASKAAAGSETEELMVNLVQASLIGSILGNLLLVMGLAFVWGGIHYTEQKFSETQVSSNGSLMLLAMIVLIIPAVFNSTVGGSEGEEGVTNLSHIAAIILLALYGLFLYFQFKSHVDLFATEAHHHEKPEMSQRDATILLIVATILVSWMAEVLVHSVEYAADDMGLPHLFIGVILLPLFGNAAEHFTAVTVAGKDKMDLSFAISMGSS
;
A
#
# COMPACT_ATOMS: atom_id res chain seq x y z
N MET A 1 9.06 -2.84 -21.34
CA MET A 1 9.17 -4.31 -21.30
C MET A 1 7.81 -4.90 -21.66
N ASP A 2 7.75 -5.99 -22.42
CA ASP A 2 6.48 -6.65 -22.73
C ASP A 2 5.88 -7.15 -21.39
N PRO A 3 4.57 -7.03 -21.11
CA PRO A 3 3.94 -7.70 -19.97
C PRO A 3 4.16 -9.24 -19.96
N ARG A 4 4.83 -9.82 -20.96
CA ARG A 4 5.34 -11.20 -20.93
C ARG A 4 6.69 -11.36 -20.21
N ASP A 5 7.42 -10.28 -19.91
CA ASP A 5 8.78 -10.31 -19.36
C ASP A 5 8.84 -10.27 -17.83
N SER A 6 7.74 -9.88 -17.16
CA SER A 6 7.67 -9.92 -15.69
C SER A 6 7.24 -11.31 -15.23
N LYS A 7 8.12 -11.99 -14.47
CA LYS A 7 7.80 -13.29 -13.83
C LYS A 7 6.57 -13.21 -12.94
N LEU A 8 6.22 -12.00 -12.46
CA LEU A 8 5.04 -11.76 -11.65
C LEU A 8 3.74 -11.99 -12.41
N ASN A 9 3.74 -11.80 -13.73
CA ASN A 9 2.52 -11.92 -14.53
C ASN A 9 2.05 -13.37 -14.68
N ILE A 10 2.87 -14.36 -14.31
CA ILE A 10 2.45 -15.75 -14.14
C ILE A 10 1.37 -15.84 -13.05
N LEU A 11 1.45 -14.99 -12.02
CA LEU A 11 0.45 -14.94 -10.95
C LEU A 11 -0.92 -14.44 -11.43
N LEU A 12 -1.04 -13.87 -12.64
CA LEU A 12 -2.35 -13.55 -13.22
C LEU A 12 -3.19 -14.81 -13.47
N LEU A 13 -2.59 -16.00 -13.51
CA LEU A 13 -3.33 -17.26 -13.51
C LEU A 13 -4.16 -17.44 -12.22
N ALA A 14 -3.85 -16.72 -11.15
CA ALA A 14 -4.67 -16.70 -9.95
C ALA A 14 -6.06 -16.09 -10.18
N LEU A 15 -6.24 -15.13 -11.11
CA LEU A 15 -7.57 -14.56 -11.42
C LEU A 15 -8.63 -15.61 -11.76
N PRO A 16 -8.45 -16.46 -12.79
CA PRO A 16 -9.45 -17.48 -13.11
C PRO A 16 -9.58 -18.53 -12.00
N ILE A 17 -8.53 -18.78 -11.22
CA ILE A 17 -8.57 -19.68 -10.06
C ILE A 17 -9.47 -19.09 -8.96
N THR A 18 -9.33 -17.80 -8.67
CA THR A 18 -10.20 -17.07 -7.74
C THR A 18 -11.64 -17.13 -8.19
N CYS A 19 -11.92 -16.86 -9.47
CA CYS A 19 -13.28 -16.95 -10.00
C CYS A 19 -13.87 -18.36 -9.88
N TYR A 20 -13.06 -19.39 -10.08
CA TYR A 20 -13.49 -20.78 -9.92
C TYR A 20 -13.87 -21.10 -8.47
N TYR A 21 -13.01 -20.77 -7.50
CA TYR A 21 -13.31 -21.02 -6.09
C TYR A 21 -14.46 -20.15 -5.57
N ALA A 22 -14.51 -18.88 -5.95
CA ALA A 22 -15.51 -17.94 -5.47
C ALA A 22 -16.92 -18.19 -6.03
N TYR A 23 -17.04 -18.59 -7.30
CA TYR A 23 -18.35 -18.65 -7.99
C TYR A 23 -18.80 -20.04 -8.40
N ILE A 24 -17.89 -21.03 -8.45
CA ILE A 24 -18.21 -22.40 -8.90
C ILE A 24 -18.13 -23.35 -7.72
N GLU A 25 -16.96 -23.47 -7.09
CA GLU A 25 -16.77 -24.40 -5.96
C GLU A 25 -17.39 -23.87 -4.66
N HIS A 26 -17.48 -22.54 -4.51
CA HIS A 26 -17.91 -21.86 -3.29
C HIS A 26 -17.02 -22.22 -2.08
N ASP A 27 -15.72 -22.36 -2.33
CA ASP A 27 -14.69 -22.52 -1.29
C ASP A 27 -14.13 -21.13 -0.95
N GLU A 28 -14.59 -20.55 0.15
CA GLU A 28 -14.21 -19.20 0.57
C GLU A 28 -12.74 -19.12 1.01
N SER A 29 -12.22 -20.14 1.69
CA SER A 29 -10.81 -20.21 2.09
C SER A 29 -9.89 -20.14 0.87
N MET A 30 -10.15 -20.96 -0.15
CA MET A 30 -9.34 -20.95 -1.37
C MET A 30 -9.57 -19.70 -2.20
N ALA A 31 -10.79 -19.15 -2.23
CA ALA A 31 -11.08 -17.86 -2.87
C ALA A 31 -10.28 -16.72 -2.21
N PHE A 32 -10.14 -16.72 -0.89
CA PHE A 32 -9.35 -15.74 -0.15
C PHE A 32 -7.88 -15.76 -0.58
N PHE A 33 -7.21 -16.91 -0.51
CA PHE A 33 -5.78 -16.99 -0.86
C PHE A 33 -5.51 -16.74 -2.34
N SER A 34 -6.36 -17.27 -3.22
CA SER A 34 -6.21 -17.02 -4.66
C SER A 34 -6.44 -15.55 -5.01
N SER A 35 -7.39 -14.87 -4.35
CA SER A 35 -7.60 -13.43 -4.53
C SER A 35 -6.41 -12.58 -4.06
N LEU A 36 -5.79 -12.91 -2.91
CA LEU A 36 -4.54 -12.30 -2.44
C LEU A 36 -3.43 -12.39 -3.51
N VAL A 37 -3.18 -13.60 -4.01
CA VAL A 37 -2.16 -13.84 -5.02
C VAL A 37 -2.49 -13.12 -6.34
N ALA A 38 -3.76 -13.03 -6.71
CA ALA A 38 -4.21 -12.32 -7.90
C ALA A 38 -4.03 -10.80 -7.79
N ILE A 39 -4.20 -10.22 -6.61
CA ILE A 39 -4.04 -8.78 -6.37
C ILE A 39 -2.59 -8.34 -6.60
N MET A 40 -1.60 -9.13 -6.18
CA MET A 40 -0.18 -8.78 -6.30
C MET A 40 0.28 -8.36 -7.72
N PRO A 41 0.08 -9.16 -8.80
CA PRO A 41 0.41 -8.73 -10.16
C PRO A 41 -0.47 -7.60 -10.68
N LEU A 42 -1.73 -7.52 -10.25
CA LEU A 42 -2.62 -6.43 -10.66
C LEU A 42 -2.19 -5.09 -10.04
N ALA A 43 -1.84 -5.07 -8.75
CA ALA A 43 -1.28 -3.92 -8.06
C ALA A 43 0.04 -3.48 -8.71
N PHE A 44 0.92 -4.43 -9.05
CA PHE A 44 2.15 -4.16 -9.80
C PHE A 44 1.87 -3.48 -11.16
N LEU A 45 0.94 -4.02 -11.95
CA LEU A 45 0.56 -3.44 -13.24
C LEU A 45 -0.08 -2.06 -13.11
N MET A 46 -0.89 -1.85 -12.06
CA MET A 46 -1.51 -0.57 -11.75
C MET A 46 -0.47 0.50 -11.40
N GLY A 47 0.52 0.16 -10.55
CA GLY A 47 1.65 1.04 -10.22
C GLY A 47 2.47 1.40 -11.46
N ARG A 48 2.81 0.42 -12.30
CA ARG A 48 3.54 0.66 -13.56
C ARG A 48 2.77 1.55 -14.54
N ALA A 49 1.46 1.34 -14.67
CA ALA A 49 0.62 2.20 -15.49
C ALA A 49 0.61 3.65 -14.97
N THR A 50 0.58 3.82 -13.64
CA THR A 50 0.64 5.12 -12.97
C THR A 50 1.96 5.83 -13.24
N GLU A 51 3.08 5.11 -13.12
CA GLU A 51 4.43 5.62 -13.40
C GLU A 51 4.55 6.10 -14.86
N GLU A 52 4.05 5.33 -15.82
CA GLU A 52 4.09 5.66 -17.26
C GLU A 52 3.20 6.86 -17.65
N ILE A 53 2.15 7.11 -16.87
CA ILE A 53 1.36 8.34 -16.99
C ILE A 53 2.13 9.49 -16.33
N ALA A 54 2.70 9.29 -15.15
CA ALA A 54 3.44 10.29 -14.40
C ALA A 54 4.64 10.85 -15.19
N LEU A 55 5.37 10.01 -15.92
CA LEU A 55 6.50 10.42 -16.80
C LEU A 55 6.12 11.41 -17.91
N ARG A 56 4.83 11.56 -18.22
CA ARG A 56 4.31 12.50 -19.24
C ARG A 56 3.66 13.75 -18.65
N THR A 57 3.59 13.84 -17.33
CA THR A 57 2.99 14.96 -16.61
C THR A 57 4.07 15.84 -16.00
N SER A 58 3.68 16.97 -15.41
CA SER A 58 4.63 17.75 -14.60
C SER A 58 5.05 16.96 -13.37
N GLU A 59 6.24 17.23 -12.84
CA GLU A 59 6.77 16.57 -11.65
C GLU A 59 5.77 16.57 -10.48
N SER A 60 5.10 17.70 -10.22
CA SER A 60 4.08 17.80 -9.18
C SER A 60 2.85 16.93 -9.44
N VAL A 61 2.36 16.87 -10.68
CA VAL A 61 1.18 16.07 -11.04
C VAL A 61 1.53 14.59 -11.06
N GLY A 62 2.70 14.24 -11.59
CA GLY A 62 3.22 12.88 -11.62
C GLY A 62 3.44 12.33 -10.22
N GLY A 63 4.00 13.13 -9.31
CA GLY A 63 4.15 12.77 -7.91
C GLY A 63 2.80 12.54 -7.22
N LEU A 64 1.80 13.40 -7.45
CA LEU A 64 0.46 13.22 -6.88
C LEU A 64 -0.25 11.98 -7.43
N LEU A 65 -0.11 11.72 -8.74
CA LEU A 65 -0.64 10.51 -9.38
C LEU A 65 0.01 9.26 -8.78
N ASN A 66 1.32 9.26 -8.59
CA ASN A 66 2.03 8.13 -7.99
C ASN A 66 1.63 7.91 -6.53
N ALA A 67 1.53 8.99 -5.73
CA ALA A 67 1.08 8.89 -4.35
C ALA A 67 -0.35 8.32 -4.21
N THR A 68 -1.23 8.64 -5.16
CA THR A 68 -2.63 8.20 -5.13
C THR A 68 -2.80 6.78 -5.72
N PHE A 69 -2.33 6.55 -6.94
CA PHE A 69 -2.57 5.30 -7.65
C PHE A 69 -1.49 4.23 -7.41
N GLY A 70 -0.30 4.61 -6.93
CA GLY A 70 0.69 3.66 -6.42
C GLY A 70 0.19 2.87 -5.22
N ASN A 71 -0.57 3.54 -4.34
CA ASN A 71 -1.21 2.95 -3.16
C ASN A 71 -2.69 2.60 -3.36
N ALA A 72 -3.19 2.65 -4.60
CA ALA A 72 -4.63 2.47 -4.84
C ALA A 72 -5.12 1.06 -4.46
N ALA A 73 -4.28 0.03 -4.53
CA ALA A 73 -4.69 -1.33 -4.20
C ALA A 73 -5.00 -1.44 -2.70
N GLU A 74 -4.12 -0.91 -1.86
CA GLU A 74 -4.35 -0.80 -0.42
C GLU A 74 -5.60 0.04 -0.12
N MET A 75 -5.75 1.21 -0.76
CA MET A 75 -6.93 2.05 -0.58
C MET A 75 -8.24 1.36 -0.99
N ILE A 76 -8.23 0.58 -2.08
CA ILE A 76 -9.41 -0.16 -2.57
C ILE A 76 -9.79 -1.26 -1.57
N ILE A 77 -8.82 -2.03 -1.08
CA ILE A 77 -9.05 -3.08 -0.09
C ILE A 77 -9.61 -2.47 1.20
N ALA A 78 -8.96 -1.40 1.71
CA ALA A 78 -9.39 -0.71 2.91
C ALA A 78 -10.80 -0.13 2.76
N PHE A 79 -11.08 0.53 1.63
CA PHE A 79 -12.41 1.07 1.34
C PHE A 79 -13.48 -0.03 1.30
N LEU A 80 -13.22 -1.15 0.63
CA LEU A 80 -14.18 -2.25 0.53
C LEU A 80 -14.40 -2.95 1.88
N ALA A 81 -13.35 -3.08 2.71
CA ALA A 81 -13.48 -3.60 4.06
C ALA A 81 -14.34 -2.69 4.94
N ILE A 82 -14.09 -1.37 4.95
CA ILE A 82 -14.95 -0.41 5.69
C ILE A 82 -16.37 -0.38 5.12
N TYR A 83 -16.52 -0.50 3.80
CA TYR A 83 -17.84 -0.58 3.17
C TYR A 83 -18.60 -1.84 3.61
N ALA A 84 -17.93 -2.99 3.70
CA ALA A 84 -18.49 -4.21 4.25
C ALA A 84 -18.87 -4.04 5.73
N ALA A 85 -18.00 -3.42 6.53
CA ALA A 85 -18.29 -3.08 7.92
C ALA A 85 -19.56 -2.22 8.05
N SER A 86 -19.71 -1.20 7.19
CA SER A 86 -20.88 -0.30 7.20
C SER A 86 -22.21 -0.97 6.84
N LYS A 87 -22.15 -2.12 6.16
CA LYS A 87 -23.32 -2.95 5.83
C LYS A 87 -23.62 -4.00 6.87
N ALA A 88 -22.64 -4.35 7.71
CA ALA A 88 -22.82 -5.31 8.78
C ALA A 88 -23.74 -4.74 9.87
N ALA A 89 -24.31 -5.62 10.70
CA ALA A 89 -25.14 -5.17 11.81
C ALA A 89 -24.27 -4.46 12.86
N ALA A 90 -24.76 -3.37 13.43
CA ALA A 90 -24.03 -2.60 14.43
C ALA A 90 -23.64 -3.49 15.64
N GLY A 91 -22.34 -3.56 15.94
CA GLY A 91 -21.78 -4.42 16.99
C GLY A 91 -21.68 -5.90 16.61
N SER A 92 -21.72 -6.23 15.31
CA SER A 92 -21.43 -7.59 14.83
C SER A 92 -19.93 -7.88 14.80
N GLU A 93 -19.58 -9.16 14.95
CA GLU A 93 -18.18 -9.62 14.84
C GLU A 93 -17.57 -9.21 13.48
N THR A 94 -18.35 -9.25 12.40
CA THR A 94 -17.93 -8.79 11.06
C THR A 94 -17.58 -7.30 11.02
N GLU A 95 -18.33 -6.42 11.69
CA GLU A 95 -18.02 -4.99 11.74
C GLU A 95 -16.66 -4.76 12.41
N GLU A 96 -16.48 -5.34 13.60
CA GLU A 96 -15.24 -5.23 14.36
C GLU A 96 -14.06 -5.84 13.61
N LEU A 97 -14.25 -6.99 12.98
CA LEU A 97 -13.24 -7.67 12.16
C LEU A 97 -12.75 -6.78 11.03
N MET A 98 -13.68 -6.21 10.24
CA MET A 98 -13.32 -5.42 9.07
C MET A 98 -12.61 -4.12 9.46
N VAL A 99 -13.05 -3.45 10.54
CA VAL A 99 -12.38 -2.27 11.07
C VAL A 99 -10.97 -2.63 11.57
N ASN A 100 -10.84 -3.70 12.34
CA ASN A 100 -9.54 -4.18 12.84
C ASN A 100 -8.61 -4.60 11.71
N LEU A 101 -9.15 -5.19 10.65
CA LEU A 101 -8.40 -5.60 9.46
C LEU A 101 -7.78 -4.40 8.73
N VAL A 102 -8.53 -3.30 8.59
CA VAL A 102 -8.02 -2.05 8.00
C VAL A 102 -6.99 -1.37 8.90
N GLN A 103 -7.24 -1.30 10.21
CA GLN A 103 -6.26 -0.76 11.15
C GLN A 103 -4.95 -1.56 11.11
N ALA A 104 -5.06 -2.88 11.13
CA ALA A 104 -3.94 -3.80 11.03
C ALA A 104 -3.19 -3.66 9.69
N SER A 105 -3.90 -3.51 8.57
CA SER A 105 -3.26 -3.34 7.26
C SER A 105 -2.48 -2.04 7.15
N LEU A 106 -3.02 -0.93 7.65
CA LEU A 106 -2.31 0.35 7.64
C LEU A 106 -1.01 0.29 8.47
N ILE A 107 -1.07 -0.30 9.68
CA ILE A 107 0.13 -0.52 10.52
C ILE A 107 1.12 -1.45 9.81
N GLY A 108 0.61 -2.53 9.21
CA GLY A 108 1.41 -3.49 8.48
C GLY A 108 2.06 -2.93 7.23
N SER A 109 1.44 -1.96 6.55
CA SER A 109 1.99 -1.23 5.40
C SER A 109 3.22 -0.41 5.80
N ILE A 110 3.11 0.35 6.89
CA ILE A 110 4.23 1.09 7.48
C ILE A 110 5.36 0.13 7.87
N LEU A 111 5.06 -0.93 8.64
CA LEU A 111 6.07 -1.90 9.09
C LEU A 111 6.69 -2.67 7.91
N GLY A 112 5.88 -3.05 6.94
CA GLY A 112 6.29 -3.78 5.75
C GLY A 112 7.27 -2.97 4.93
N ASN A 113 6.95 -1.70 4.66
CA ASN A 113 7.84 -0.82 3.90
C ASN A 113 9.15 -0.54 4.66
N LEU A 114 9.09 -0.22 5.95
CA LEU A 114 10.27 0.18 6.72
C LEU A 114 11.20 -0.96 7.11
N LEU A 115 10.67 -2.16 7.35
CA LEU A 115 11.47 -3.29 7.82
C LEU A 115 11.65 -4.33 6.72
N LEU A 116 10.56 -4.79 6.10
CA LEU A 116 10.63 -5.87 5.12
C LEU A 116 11.23 -5.36 3.80
N VAL A 117 10.66 -4.32 3.19
CA VAL A 117 11.11 -3.82 1.88
C VAL A 117 12.49 -3.22 1.97
N MET A 118 12.72 -2.31 2.92
CA MET A 118 14.05 -1.73 3.14
C MET A 118 15.08 -2.81 3.52
N GLY A 119 14.71 -3.78 4.36
CA GLY A 119 15.59 -4.90 4.69
C GLY A 119 15.97 -5.74 3.47
N LEU A 120 15.00 -6.09 2.62
CA LEU A 120 15.24 -6.79 1.37
C LEU A 120 16.09 -5.96 0.39
N ALA A 121 15.85 -4.66 0.31
CA ALA A 121 16.61 -3.73 -0.52
C ALA A 121 18.08 -3.66 -0.06
N PHE A 122 18.35 -3.57 1.24
CA PHE A 122 19.71 -3.60 1.79
C PHE A 122 20.41 -4.94 1.54
N VAL A 123 19.71 -6.07 1.73
CA VAL A 123 20.29 -7.39 1.46
C VAL A 123 20.60 -7.53 -0.03
N TRP A 124 19.65 -7.21 -0.90
CA TRP A 124 19.81 -7.35 -2.33
C TRP A 124 20.90 -6.40 -2.89
N GLY A 125 20.89 -5.14 -2.46
CA GLY A 125 21.92 -4.16 -2.80
C GLY A 125 23.30 -4.56 -2.27
N GLY A 126 23.38 -5.00 -1.01
CA GLY A 126 24.61 -5.43 -0.34
C GLY A 126 25.24 -6.71 -0.92
N ILE A 127 24.46 -7.57 -1.60
CA ILE A 127 25.00 -8.70 -2.36
C ILE A 127 25.78 -8.23 -3.60
N HIS A 128 25.39 -7.09 -4.19
CA HIS A 128 25.99 -6.56 -5.42
C HIS A 128 27.05 -5.48 -5.16
N TYR A 129 26.93 -4.74 -4.06
CA TYR A 129 27.76 -3.58 -3.72
C TYR A 129 28.20 -3.63 -2.26
N THR A 130 29.46 -3.30 -1.99
CA THR A 130 30.01 -3.29 -0.61
C THR A 130 29.42 -2.18 0.25
N GLU A 131 29.22 -0.99 -0.34
CA GLU A 131 28.62 0.18 0.30
C GLU A 131 27.76 0.91 -0.74
N GLN A 132 26.62 1.44 -0.31
CA GLN A 132 25.73 2.23 -1.15
C GLN A 132 25.45 3.58 -0.48
N LYS A 133 25.49 4.65 -1.27
CA LYS A 133 25.27 6.01 -0.77
C LYS A 133 23.80 6.39 -0.87
N PHE A 134 23.39 7.22 0.08
CA PHE A 134 22.08 7.86 0.05
C PHE A 134 22.17 9.30 0.60
N SER A 135 21.16 10.09 0.30
CA SER A 135 20.94 11.47 0.70
C SER A 135 20.43 11.51 2.13
N GLU A 136 21.31 11.92 3.03
CA GLU A 136 20.97 12.12 4.45
C GLU A 136 19.82 13.12 4.62
N THR A 137 19.72 14.15 3.78
CA THR A 137 18.67 15.18 3.87
C THR A 137 17.29 14.63 3.49
N GLN A 138 17.22 13.82 2.42
CA GLN A 138 15.96 13.20 2.00
C GLN A 138 15.47 12.19 3.04
N VAL A 139 16.38 11.32 3.50
CA VAL A 139 16.07 10.31 4.52
C VAL A 139 15.68 10.97 5.85
N SER A 140 16.40 11.98 6.31
CA SER A 140 16.07 12.64 7.59
C SER A 140 14.75 13.40 7.54
N SER A 141 14.41 14.02 6.41
CA SER A 141 13.15 14.76 6.23
C SER A 141 11.94 13.82 6.22
N ASN A 142 11.99 12.74 5.42
CA ASN A 142 10.93 11.72 5.39
C ASN A 142 10.81 10.98 6.72
N GLY A 143 11.93 10.61 7.35
CA GLY A 143 11.94 9.95 8.66
C GLY A 143 11.36 10.81 9.78
N SER A 144 11.60 12.13 9.75
CA SER A 144 11.03 13.06 10.75
C SER A 144 9.52 13.20 10.62
N LEU A 145 9.01 13.28 9.38
CA LEU A 145 7.56 13.33 9.10
C LEU A 145 6.85 12.04 9.51
N MET A 146 7.45 10.90 9.18
CA MET A 146 6.94 9.60 9.58
C MET A 146 6.90 9.45 11.11
N LEU A 147 7.95 9.89 11.81
CA LEU A 147 7.98 9.90 13.28
C LEU A 147 6.87 10.78 13.86
N LEU A 148 6.62 11.96 13.27
CA LEU A 148 5.51 12.81 13.67
C LEU A 148 4.15 12.13 13.44
N ALA A 149 3.95 11.50 12.28
CA ALA A 149 2.73 10.77 11.97
C ALA A 149 2.49 9.61 12.95
N MET A 150 3.53 8.85 13.28
CA MET A 150 3.48 7.78 14.28
C MET A 150 3.08 8.30 15.66
N ILE A 151 3.66 9.41 16.12
CA ILE A 151 3.28 10.02 17.41
C ILE A 151 1.79 10.37 17.43
N VAL A 152 1.28 10.98 16.35
CA VAL A 152 -0.14 11.36 16.26
C VAL A 152 -1.05 10.12 16.28
N LEU A 153 -0.66 9.04 15.62
CA LEU A 153 -1.41 7.77 15.60
C LEU A 153 -1.37 7.01 16.93
N ILE A 154 -0.32 7.17 17.74
CA ILE A 154 -0.21 6.53 19.06
C ILE A 154 -1.15 7.16 20.09
N ILE A 155 -1.49 8.46 19.97
CA ILE A 155 -2.28 9.18 20.98
C ILE A 155 -3.65 8.51 21.24
N PRO A 156 -4.49 8.21 20.23
CA PRO A 156 -5.77 7.54 20.47
C PRO A 156 -5.60 6.13 21.05
N ALA A 157 -4.56 5.40 20.64
CA ALA A 157 -4.29 4.04 21.13
C ALA A 157 -3.92 4.03 22.63
N VAL A 158 -3.05 4.96 23.05
CA VAL A 158 -2.70 5.11 24.47
C VAL A 158 -3.91 5.54 25.29
N PHE A 159 -4.72 6.46 24.77
CA PHE A 159 -5.96 6.89 25.43
C PHE A 159 -6.92 5.71 25.63
N ASN A 160 -7.13 4.88 24.61
CA ASN A 160 -7.95 3.67 24.69
C ASN A 160 -7.46 2.70 25.79
N SER A 161 -6.14 2.59 25.97
CA SER A 161 -5.55 1.70 26.98
C SER A 161 -5.60 2.23 28.41
N THR A 162 -5.81 3.54 28.59
CA THR A 162 -5.66 4.23 29.89
C THR A 162 -6.98 4.75 30.43
N VAL A 163 -7.94 5.08 29.57
CA VAL A 163 -9.26 5.60 29.94
C VAL A 163 -10.30 4.55 29.58
N GLY A 164 -10.87 3.92 30.61
CA GLY A 164 -11.94 2.93 30.44
C GLY A 164 -13.34 3.53 30.51
N GLY A 165 -14.34 2.72 30.15
CA GLY A 165 -15.75 3.10 30.18
C GLY A 165 -16.17 3.95 28.98
N SER A 166 -17.40 4.48 29.02
CA SER A 166 -18.00 5.23 27.92
C SER A 166 -17.24 6.52 27.57
N GLU A 167 -16.60 7.15 28.56
CA GLU A 167 -15.72 8.31 28.32
C GLU A 167 -14.46 7.93 27.53
N GLY A 168 -13.98 6.70 27.69
CA GLY A 168 -12.90 6.12 26.90
C GLY A 168 -13.31 5.96 25.43
N GLU A 169 -14.40 5.25 25.16
CA GLU A 169 -14.88 4.96 23.80
C GLU A 169 -15.19 6.23 22.98
N GLU A 170 -15.92 7.18 23.57
CA GLU A 170 -16.23 8.46 22.94
C GLU A 170 -14.96 9.31 22.75
N GLY A 171 -14.06 9.29 23.74
CA GLY A 171 -12.78 10.00 23.68
C GLY A 171 -11.86 9.45 22.59
N VAL A 172 -11.74 8.13 22.43
CA VAL A 172 -10.95 7.49 21.36
C VAL A 172 -11.45 7.90 20.00
N THR A 173 -12.77 7.89 19.79
CA THR A 173 -13.36 8.26 18.50
C THR A 173 -13.10 9.73 18.17
N ASN A 174 -13.33 10.64 19.13
CA ASN A 174 -13.07 12.07 18.95
C ASN A 174 -11.58 12.38 18.71
N LEU A 175 -10.68 11.76 19.49
CA LEU A 175 -9.24 11.91 19.30
C LEU A 175 -8.79 11.37 17.94
N SER A 176 -9.35 10.25 17.48
CA SER A 176 -9.04 9.68 16.18
C SER A 176 -9.47 10.60 15.03
N HIS A 177 -10.64 11.23 15.12
CA HIS A 177 -11.08 12.23 14.13
C HIS A 177 -10.17 13.47 14.10
N ILE A 178 -9.80 13.99 15.27
CA ILE A 178 -8.88 15.13 15.37
C ILE A 178 -7.51 14.76 14.79
N ALA A 179 -6.98 13.59 15.14
CA ALA A 179 -5.73 13.05 14.61
C ALA A 179 -5.78 12.93 13.08
N ALA A 180 -6.85 12.37 12.51
CA ALA A 180 -7.02 12.25 11.06
C ALA A 180 -7.03 13.62 10.36
N ILE A 181 -7.73 14.62 10.90
CA ILE A 181 -7.74 15.99 10.34
C ILE A 181 -6.33 16.60 10.39
N ILE A 182 -5.62 16.46 11.50
CA ILE A 182 -4.25 16.96 11.65
C ILE A 182 -3.32 16.28 10.65
N LEU A 183 -3.39 14.95 10.51
CA LEU A 183 -2.56 14.19 9.58
C LEU A 183 -2.84 14.58 8.12
N LEU A 184 -4.10 14.75 7.72
CA LEU A 184 -4.45 15.23 6.39
C LEU A 184 -3.92 16.64 6.12
N ALA A 185 -3.98 17.54 7.10
CA ALA A 185 -3.44 18.89 6.98
C ALA A 185 -1.90 18.86 6.85
N LEU A 186 -1.21 18.06 7.67
CA LEU A 186 0.23 17.86 7.60
C LEU A 186 0.66 17.24 6.27
N TYR A 187 -0.09 16.26 5.77
CA TYR A 187 0.14 15.65 4.46
C TYR A 187 -0.04 16.68 3.34
N GLY A 188 -1.09 17.50 3.37
CA GLY A 188 -1.28 18.58 2.40
C GLY A 188 -0.15 19.62 2.42
N LEU A 189 0.33 19.99 3.62
CA LEU A 189 1.50 20.87 3.78
C LEU A 189 2.79 20.20 3.28
N PHE A 190 2.94 18.90 3.49
CA PHE A 190 4.06 18.12 2.97
C PHE A 190 4.04 18.06 1.45
N LEU A 191 2.89 17.82 0.81
CA LEU A 191 2.78 17.88 -0.65
C LEU A 191 3.11 19.29 -1.18
N TYR A 192 2.71 20.35 -0.48
CA TYR A 192 3.12 21.72 -0.83
C TYR A 192 4.64 21.91 -0.69
N PHE A 193 5.24 21.34 0.35
CA PHE A 193 6.68 21.37 0.57
C PHE A 193 7.44 20.66 -0.56
N GLN A 194 7.03 19.42 -0.86
CA GLN A 194 7.61 18.56 -1.88
C GLN A 194 7.45 19.13 -3.30
N PHE A 195 6.25 19.63 -3.65
CA PHE A 195 5.95 20.04 -5.03
C PHE A 195 6.12 21.52 -5.33
N LYS A 196 6.42 22.35 -4.33
CA LYS A 196 6.56 23.79 -4.55
C LYS A 196 7.72 24.44 -3.83
N SER A 197 7.82 24.31 -2.51
CA SER A 197 8.83 25.10 -1.77
C SER A 197 10.22 24.49 -1.80
N HIS A 198 10.34 23.16 -1.87
CA HIS A 198 11.61 22.43 -1.82
C HIS A 198 11.70 21.36 -2.91
N VAL A 199 11.21 21.66 -4.11
CA VAL A 199 11.23 20.75 -5.28
C VAL A 199 12.62 20.18 -5.51
N ASP A 200 13.65 21.02 -5.42
CA ASP A 200 15.06 20.63 -5.65
C ASP A 200 15.57 19.53 -4.69
N LEU A 201 14.95 19.34 -3.51
CA LEU A 201 15.31 18.28 -2.57
C LEU A 201 14.66 16.93 -2.91
N PHE A 202 13.58 16.93 -3.70
CA PHE A 202 12.82 15.73 -4.08
C PHE A 202 12.92 15.39 -5.56
N ALA A 203 13.41 16.32 -6.38
CA ALA A 203 13.81 16.12 -7.76
C ALA A 203 15.02 15.17 -7.82
N THR A 204 14.76 13.87 -7.67
CA THR A 204 15.81 12.85 -7.78
C THR A 204 16.16 12.72 -9.27
N GLU A 205 17.45 12.75 -9.62
CA GLU A 205 17.95 12.67 -11.01
C GLU A 205 17.40 11.48 -11.82
N ALA A 206 16.81 10.48 -11.16
CA ALA A 206 16.20 9.30 -11.77
C ALA A 206 14.99 9.61 -12.67
N HIS A 207 14.12 10.58 -12.33
CA HIS A 207 12.95 10.89 -13.15
C HIS A 207 13.30 11.55 -14.49
N HIS A 208 14.48 12.16 -14.62
CA HIS A 208 14.89 12.84 -15.85
C HIS A 208 15.46 11.92 -16.94
N HIS A 209 15.73 10.64 -16.63
CA HIS A 209 16.39 9.73 -17.57
C HIS A 209 15.56 8.52 -17.99
N GLU A 210 14.42 8.26 -17.35
CA GLU A 210 13.52 7.17 -17.76
C GLU A 210 12.57 7.65 -18.86
N LYS A 211 12.60 6.95 -19.98
CA LYS A 211 11.73 7.24 -21.12
C LYS A 211 10.48 6.37 -21.00
N PRO A 212 9.29 6.91 -21.31
CA PRO A 212 8.07 6.11 -21.33
C PRO A 212 8.22 4.90 -22.26
N GLU A 213 7.90 3.71 -21.78
CA GLU A 213 8.02 2.46 -22.54
C GLU A 213 6.68 2.06 -23.21
N MET A 214 5.56 2.55 -22.71
CA MET A 214 4.21 2.27 -23.25
C MET A 214 3.51 3.54 -23.70
N SER A 215 2.63 3.49 -24.70
CA SER A 215 1.89 4.68 -25.15
C SER A 215 0.97 5.22 -24.04
N GLN A 216 0.64 6.52 -24.07
CA GLN A 216 -0.24 7.12 -23.05
C GLN A 216 -1.61 6.45 -23.02
N ARG A 217 -2.14 6.09 -24.20
CA ARG A 217 -3.41 5.38 -24.32
C ARG A 217 -3.34 4.01 -23.68
N ASP A 218 -2.27 3.25 -23.92
CA ASP A 218 -2.11 1.91 -23.36
C ASP A 218 -1.92 1.98 -21.83
N ALA A 219 -1.17 2.96 -21.34
CA ALA A 219 -1.01 3.20 -19.90
C ALA A 219 -2.35 3.52 -19.22
N THR A 220 -3.16 4.39 -19.82
CA THR A 220 -4.50 4.71 -19.28
C THR A 220 -5.43 3.49 -19.32
N ILE A 221 -5.43 2.71 -20.41
CA ILE A 221 -6.24 1.49 -20.50
C ILE A 221 -5.79 0.47 -19.45
N LEU A 222 -4.48 0.28 -19.30
CA LEU A 222 -3.92 -0.64 -18.30
C LEU A 222 -4.29 -0.21 -16.88
N LEU A 223 -4.19 1.09 -16.57
CA LEU A 223 -4.59 1.63 -15.26
C LEU A 223 -6.05 1.30 -14.97
N ILE A 224 -6.97 1.63 -15.90
CA ILE A 224 -8.41 1.39 -15.71
C ILE A 224 -8.72 -0.10 -15.56
N VAL A 225 -8.17 -0.94 -16.43
CA VAL A 225 -8.42 -2.39 -16.38
C VAL A 225 -7.85 -3.00 -15.10
N ALA A 226 -6.63 -2.63 -14.70
CA ALA A 226 -6.01 -3.09 -13.47
C ALA A 226 -6.83 -2.65 -12.26
N THR A 227 -7.27 -1.38 -12.18
CA THR A 227 -8.12 -0.90 -11.08
C THR A 227 -9.41 -1.70 -10.98
N ILE A 228 -10.12 -1.95 -12.09
CA ILE A 228 -11.36 -2.75 -12.07
C ILE A 228 -11.10 -4.17 -11.58
N LEU A 229 -10.04 -4.82 -12.07
CA LEU A 229 -9.69 -6.18 -11.66
C LEU A 229 -9.24 -6.24 -10.19
N VAL A 230 -8.46 -5.26 -9.72
CA VAL A 230 -8.09 -5.14 -8.29
C VAL A 230 -9.35 -4.98 -7.45
N SER A 231 -10.27 -4.08 -7.81
CA SER A 231 -11.52 -3.90 -7.09
C SER A 231 -12.35 -5.18 -7.04
N TRP A 232 -12.41 -5.93 -8.15
CA TRP A 232 -13.15 -7.19 -8.20
C TRP A 232 -12.49 -8.27 -7.32
N MET A 233 -11.17 -8.43 -7.38
CA MET A 233 -10.47 -9.40 -6.53
C MET A 233 -10.50 -9.00 -5.05
N ALA A 234 -10.40 -7.70 -4.75
CA ALA A 234 -10.52 -7.17 -3.40
C ALA A 234 -11.94 -7.37 -2.83
N GLU A 235 -12.98 -7.31 -3.65
CA GLU A 235 -14.34 -7.65 -3.24
C GLU A 235 -14.44 -9.11 -2.83
N VAL A 236 -13.89 -10.05 -3.61
CA VAL A 236 -13.84 -11.48 -3.25
C VAL A 236 -13.03 -11.68 -1.96
N LEU A 237 -11.87 -11.03 -1.85
CA LEU A 237 -11.02 -11.09 -0.66
C LEU A 237 -11.77 -10.67 0.60
N VAL A 238 -12.43 -9.51 0.57
CA VAL A 238 -13.15 -8.96 1.73
C VAL A 238 -14.32 -9.86 2.13
N HIS A 239 -15.05 -10.44 1.18
CA HIS A 239 -16.17 -11.33 1.53
C HIS A 239 -15.71 -12.68 2.10
N SER A 240 -14.52 -13.15 1.76
CA SER A 240 -14.02 -14.48 2.16
C SER A 240 -13.08 -14.46 3.36
N VAL A 241 -12.65 -13.28 3.83
CA VAL A 241 -11.62 -13.17 4.87
C VAL A 241 -12.04 -13.72 6.22
N GLU A 242 -13.30 -13.53 6.62
CA GLU A 242 -13.83 -14.01 7.89
C GLU A 242 -13.83 -15.55 7.93
N TYR A 243 -14.36 -16.18 6.88
CA TYR A 243 -14.35 -17.63 6.75
C TYR A 243 -12.93 -18.20 6.69
N ALA A 244 -12.04 -17.58 5.91
CA ALA A 244 -10.66 -18.04 5.77
C ALA A 244 -9.87 -17.93 7.09
N ALA A 245 -10.15 -16.89 7.90
CA ALA A 245 -9.56 -16.73 9.22
C ALA A 245 -9.99 -17.84 10.17
N ASP A 246 -11.28 -18.17 10.18
CA ASP A 246 -11.85 -19.22 11.05
C ASP A 246 -11.42 -20.64 10.64
N ASP A 247 -11.52 -20.96 9.34
CA ASP A 247 -11.22 -22.29 8.81
C ASP A 247 -9.74 -22.66 8.97
N MET A 248 -8.84 -21.69 8.76
CA MET A 248 -7.39 -21.89 8.90
C MET A 248 -6.83 -21.54 10.28
N GLY A 249 -7.66 -21.05 11.20
CA GLY A 249 -7.23 -20.58 12.51
C GLY A 249 -6.20 -19.45 12.44
N LEU A 250 -6.28 -18.60 11.41
CA LEU A 250 -5.36 -17.48 11.21
C LEU A 250 -5.83 -16.27 12.02
N PRO A 251 -4.97 -15.68 12.86
CA PRO A 251 -5.33 -14.45 13.56
C PRO A 251 -5.65 -13.34 12.55
N HIS A 252 -6.77 -12.64 12.74
CA HIS A 252 -7.15 -11.46 11.93
C HIS A 252 -6.03 -10.41 11.86
N LEU A 253 -5.32 -10.23 12.98
CA LEU A 253 -4.15 -9.35 13.05
C LEU A 253 -3.02 -9.81 12.12
N PHE A 254 -2.80 -11.11 11.95
CA PHE A 254 -1.79 -11.63 11.02
C PHE A 254 -2.19 -11.36 9.57
N ILE A 255 -3.46 -11.58 9.23
CA ILE A 255 -3.98 -11.27 7.89
C ILE A 255 -3.81 -9.79 7.58
N GLY A 256 -4.26 -8.92 8.49
CA GLY A 256 -4.16 -7.47 8.34
C GLY A 256 -2.71 -6.98 8.30
N VAL A 257 -1.88 -7.31 9.30
CA VAL A 257 -0.51 -6.75 9.41
C VAL A 257 0.46 -7.34 8.39
N ILE A 258 0.32 -8.62 8.01
CA ILE A 258 1.32 -9.31 7.18
C ILE A 258 0.82 -9.54 5.76
N LEU A 259 -0.36 -10.14 5.59
CA LEU A 259 -0.80 -10.56 4.26
C LEU A 259 -1.23 -9.35 3.42
N LEU A 260 -2.15 -8.51 3.89
CA LEU A 260 -2.68 -7.43 3.04
C LEU A 260 -1.60 -6.46 2.53
N PRO A 261 -0.66 -5.97 3.35
CA PRO A 261 0.38 -5.06 2.88
C PRO A 261 1.35 -5.70 1.90
N LEU A 262 1.69 -6.97 2.11
CA LEU A 262 2.62 -7.71 1.25
C LEU A 262 2.07 -7.84 -0.19
N PHE A 263 0.78 -8.10 -0.33
CA PHE A 263 0.15 -8.28 -1.64
C PHE A 263 -0.39 -6.95 -2.21
N GLY A 264 -0.83 -6.03 -1.37
CA GLY A 264 -1.37 -4.72 -1.75
C GLY A 264 -0.30 -3.76 -2.29
N ASN A 265 0.90 -3.74 -1.69
CA ASN A 265 1.97 -2.78 -2.05
C ASN A 265 3.11 -3.42 -2.85
N ALA A 266 2.83 -4.56 -3.51
CA ALA A 266 3.82 -5.31 -4.26
C ALA A 266 4.56 -4.46 -5.30
N ALA A 267 3.87 -3.53 -5.99
CA ALA A 267 4.48 -2.64 -6.98
C ALA A 267 5.72 -1.93 -6.43
N GLU A 268 5.57 -1.35 -5.24
CA GLU A 268 6.59 -0.55 -4.58
C GLU A 268 7.68 -1.44 -4.00
N HIS A 269 7.30 -2.58 -3.42
CA HIS A 269 8.24 -3.56 -2.87
C HIS A 269 9.22 -4.06 -3.93
N PHE A 270 8.69 -4.48 -5.08
CA PHE A 270 9.51 -4.96 -6.20
C PHE A 270 10.38 -3.84 -6.79
N THR A 271 9.83 -2.63 -6.90
CA THR A 271 10.56 -1.50 -7.46
C THR A 271 11.71 -1.08 -6.55
N ALA A 272 11.45 -0.90 -5.25
CA ALA A 272 12.46 -0.53 -4.24
C ALA A 272 13.64 -1.53 -4.21
N VAL A 273 13.36 -2.83 -4.15
CA VAL A 273 14.40 -3.86 -4.17
C VAL A 273 15.17 -3.87 -5.50
N THR A 274 14.47 -3.70 -6.63
CA THR A 274 15.12 -3.69 -7.95
C THR A 274 16.06 -2.50 -8.13
N VAL A 275 15.65 -1.30 -7.68
CA VAL A 275 16.49 -0.09 -7.82
C VAL A 275 17.67 -0.10 -6.85
N ALA A 276 17.51 -0.69 -5.65
CA ALA A 276 18.63 -0.94 -4.74
C ALA A 276 19.72 -1.81 -5.38
N GLY A 277 19.33 -2.85 -6.14
CA GLY A 277 20.25 -3.68 -6.91
C GLY A 277 20.90 -2.99 -8.12
N LYS A 278 20.47 -1.78 -8.48
CA LYS A 278 21.06 -0.95 -9.55
C LYS A 278 21.91 0.21 -9.01
N ASP A 279 22.34 0.12 -7.75
CA ASP A 279 23.06 1.16 -7.03
C ASP A 279 22.29 2.48 -6.83
N LYS A 280 20.96 2.41 -6.82
CA LYS A 280 20.08 3.57 -6.60
C LYS A 280 19.38 3.46 -5.24
N MET A 281 20.17 3.41 -4.16
CA MET A 281 19.64 3.24 -2.80
C MET A 281 18.76 4.43 -2.37
N ASP A 282 19.08 5.65 -2.81
CA ASP A 282 18.24 6.83 -2.63
C ASP A 282 16.80 6.63 -3.08
N LEU A 283 16.63 6.10 -4.28
CA LEU A 283 15.31 5.85 -4.84
C LEU A 283 14.56 4.75 -4.06
N SER A 284 15.29 3.73 -3.57
CA SER A 284 14.69 2.70 -2.70
C SER A 284 14.16 3.28 -1.39
N PHE A 285 14.90 4.20 -0.77
CA PHE A 285 14.45 4.91 0.43
C PHE A 285 13.26 5.82 0.15
N ALA A 286 13.31 6.58 -0.96
CA ALA A 286 12.22 7.48 -1.34
C ALA A 286 10.92 6.72 -1.60
N ILE A 287 10.98 5.55 -2.25
CA ILE A 287 9.81 4.69 -2.48
C ILE A 287 9.29 4.14 -1.15
N SER A 288 10.15 3.51 -0.34
CA SER A 288 9.69 2.81 0.86
C SER A 288 9.18 3.78 1.93
N MET A 289 9.89 4.88 2.18
CA MET A 289 9.46 5.88 3.17
C MET A 289 8.39 6.83 2.65
N GLY A 290 8.29 7.04 1.32
CA GLY A 290 7.22 7.85 0.74
C GLY A 290 5.87 7.13 0.72
N SER A 291 5.88 5.79 0.68
CA SER A 291 4.69 4.94 0.77
C SER A 291 4.24 4.66 2.21
N SER A 292 5.17 4.73 3.18
CA SER A 292 4.87 4.57 4.62
C SER A 292 4.15 5.78 5.21
#